data_AF-A0AAE0GWG8-F1
#
_entry.id   AF-A0AAE0GWG8-F1
#
_cell.length_a   1.000
_cell.length_b   1.000
_cell.length_c   1.000
_cell.angle_alpha   90.00
_cell.angle_beta   90.00
_cell.angle_gamma   90.00
#
_symmetry.space_group_name_H-M   'P 1'
#
loop_
_entity.id
_entity.type
_entity.pdbx_description
1 polymer ?
#
loop_
_entity_poly.entity_id
_entity_poly.type
_entity_poly.pdbx_seq_one_letter_code
_entity_poly.pdbx_strand_id
1 'polypeptide(L)'
;MPKGSSSGKAGGETGCCVIGVVGRSFVETSNLLNRLVGAPVFGIHTSRSKLASSSFEGPGWPGDLLDAYHDSSRNVIYVQLASSLDASSIATAAERYTSGATDFQPRTWLEHRDKAYQLALFLLLLVSHTLVFLQEGPVLDTNLFRTLRTLQAAKLALMTGPPGPLAGVTTPSTNGEREKGGRSGGRDRNSKQHHHQGGSRPTLHPGRCLPAASFVFLEDVLPAGGKGGDGNDLGSTSTDRGWEMVKALQQTLEAQVRFLLKKSQAISGWMDSSGSGGAGPLLVLDSSHPVMVLPRAACCAPSLTSTEMSKLFGEVHADIRIPLDAEVEAEASAAAGVDIDPVQPLTEYLRKHAE
;
A
#
# COMPACT_ATOMS: atom_id res chain seq x y z
N MET A 1 18.31 -54.43 5.73
CA MET A 1 18.83 -53.06 5.48
C MET A 1 17.69 -52.21 4.96
N PRO A 2 17.24 -51.16 5.68
CA PRO A 2 16.17 -50.30 5.20
C PRO A 2 16.74 -49.26 4.22
N LYS A 3 16.06 -49.07 3.08
CA LYS A 3 16.36 -48.02 2.11
C LYS A 3 15.86 -46.68 2.66
N GLY A 4 16.78 -45.75 2.91
CA GLY A 4 16.46 -44.38 3.26
C GLY A 4 15.89 -43.63 2.06
N SER A 5 14.61 -43.23 2.16
CA SER A 5 13.98 -42.31 1.23
C SER A 5 14.30 -40.88 1.67
N SER A 6 15.33 -40.28 1.09
CA SER A 6 15.59 -38.84 1.21
C SER A 6 14.60 -38.09 0.32
N SER A 7 13.50 -37.64 0.89
CA SER A 7 12.62 -36.65 0.25
C SER A 7 13.36 -35.32 0.20
N GLY A 8 13.94 -34.99 -0.95
CA GLY A 8 14.45 -33.65 -1.22
C GLY A 8 13.29 -32.67 -1.15
N LYS A 9 13.19 -31.92 -0.05
CA LYS A 9 12.28 -30.80 0.09
C LYS A 9 12.80 -29.72 -0.87
N ALA A 10 12.15 -29.58 -2.02
CA ALA A 10 12.33 -28.40 -2.86
C ALA A 10 11.93 -27.19 -2.01
N GLY A 11 12.92 -26.47 -1.48
CA GLY A 11 12.73 -25.19 -0.82
C GLY A 11 12.28 -24.19 -1.88
N GLY A 12 10.98 -24.13 -2.13
CA GLY A 12 10.40 -23.03 -2.90
C GLY A 12 10.43 -21.79 -2.02
N GLU A 13 11.22 -20.80 -2.43
CA GLU A 13 11.27 -19.45 -1.85
C GLU A 13 9.83 -18.97 -1.60
N THR A 14 9.47 -18.84 -0.33
CA THR A 14 8.11 -18.45 0.04
C THR A 14 8.00 -16.95 -0.05
N GLY A 15 7.46 -16.48 -1.16
CA GLY A 15 7.35 -15.06 -1.36
C GLY A 15 6.34 -14.36 -0.47
N CYS A 16 6.70 -13.18 0.06
CA CYS A 16 5.84 -12.39 0.95
C CYS A 16 4.99 -11.37 0.17
N CYS A 17 3.83 -11.03 0.73
CA CYS A 17 2.95 -9.98 0.23
C CYS A 17 3.03 -8.76 1.16
N VAL A 18 3.04 -7.56 0.61
CA VAL A 18 3.13 -6.28 1.35
C VAL A 18 1.84 -5.50 1.15
N ILE A 19 1.16 -5.22 2.26
CA ILE A 19 -0.08 -4.45 2.32
C ILE A 19 0.21 -3.13 3.05
N GLY A 20 0.22 -2.03 2.30
CA GLY A 20 0.31 -0.69 2.87
C GLY A 20 -1.07 -0.14 3.21
N VAL A 21 -1.23 0.46 4.38
CA VAL A 21 -2.48 1.09 4.81
C VAL A 21 -2.18 2.55 5.18
N VAL A 22 -2.91 3.47 4.54
CA VAL A 22 -2.75 4.91 4.68
C VAL A 22 -4.05 5.48 5.21
N GLY A 23 -4.02 6.13 6.37
CA GLY A 23 -5.21 6.72 6.99
C GLY A 23 -4.93 8.05 7.68
N ARG A 24 -6.00 8.81 7.98
CA ARG A 24 -5.89 10.09 8.70
C ARG A 24 -5.70 9.86 10.20
N SER A 25 -6.58 9.07 10.82
CA SER A 25 -6.42 8.66 12.22
C SER A 25 -5.51 7.44 12.34
N PHE A 26 -4.41 7.62 13.08
CA PHE A 26 -3.54 6.50 13.44
C PHE A 26 -4.30 5.43 14.22
N VAL A 27 -5.20 5.82 15.12
CA VAL A 27 -5.96 4.90 15.98
C VAL A 27 -6.88 4.01 15.14
N GLU A 28 -7.62 4.57 14.19
CA GLU A 28 -8.56 3.80 13.38
C GLU A 28 -7.87 2.86 12.41
N THR A 29 -6.76 3.34 11.83
CA THR A 29 -5.92 2.53 10.97
C THR A 29 -5.33 1.35 11.73
N SER A 30 -4.82 1.59 12.94
CA SER A 30 -4.31 0.54 13.83
C SER A 30 -5.41 -0.46 14.19
N ASN A 31 -6.61 0.03 14.52
CA ASN A 31 -7.75 -0.83 14.86
C ASN A 31 -8.16 -1.72 13.69
N LEU A 32 -8.22 -1.17 12.47
CA LEU A 32 -8.50 -1.93 11.25
C LEU A 32 -7.44 -3.01 11.02
N LEU A 33 -6.17 -2.66 11.12
CA LEU A 33 -5.06 -3.59 10.95
C LEU A 33 -5.05 -4.68 12.01
N ASN A 34 -5.28 -4.34 13.28
CA ASN A 34 -5.35 -5.32 14.37
C ASN A 34 -6.45 -6.35 14.15
N ARG A 35 -7.58 -5.93 13.56
CA ARG A 35 -8.66 -6.84 13.19
C ARG A 35 -8.23 -7.73 12.05
N LEU A 36 -7.60 -7.15 11.03
CA LEU A 36 -7.08 -7.88 9.87
C LEU A 36 -6.09 -8.97 10.29
N VAL A 37 -5.18 -8.62 11.18
CA VAL A 37 -4.21 -9.53 11.79
C VAL A 37 -4.88 -10.48 12.79
N GLY A 38 -5.98 -10.08 13.42
CA GLY A 38 -6.62 -10.85 14.49
C GLY A 38 -5.88 -10.75 15.83
N ALA A 39 -4.99 -9.77 15.98
CA ALA A 39 -4.22 -9.51 17.20
C ALA A 39 -3.92 -8.00 17.34
N PRO A 40 -3.81 -7.46 18.57
CA PRO A 40 -3.57 -6.04 18.82
C PRO A 40 -2.09 -5.67 18.68
N VAL A 41 -1.55 -5.73 17.45
CA VAL A 41 -0.12 -5.52 17.16
C VAL A 41 0.22 -4.05 16.87
N PHE A 42 -0.70 -3.29 16.30
CA PHE A 42 -0.60 -1.85 16.03
C PHE A 42 -1.27 -1.03 17.15
N GLY A 43 -0.67 0.09 17.57
CA GLY A 43 -1.32 0.99 18.53
C GLY A 43 -0.39 1.90 19.34
N ILE A 44 -0.99 2.71 20.23
CA ILE A 44 -0.28 3.73 21.03
C ILE A 44 0.57 3.11 22.16
N HIS A 45 0.22 1.91 22.62
CA HIS A 45 0.81 1.27 23.80
C HIS A 45 1.64 0.03 23.49
N THR A 46 1.68 -0.44 22.24
CA THR A 46 2.61 -1.50 21.89
C THR A 46 4.00 -0.89 21.88
N SER A 47 4.93 -1.54 22.56
CA SER A 47 6.35 -1.19 22.58
C SER A 47 6.85 -1.24 21.14
N ARG A 48 6.78 -0.09 20.46
CA ARG A 48 6.99 0.01 19.01
C ARG A 48 8.34 -0.63 18.64
N SER A 49 8.33 -1.70 17.86
CA SER A 49 9.43 -1.94 16.91
C SER A 49 9.26 -0.93 15.80
N LYS A 50 9.54 0.35 16.08
CA LYS A 50 9.61 1.35 15.03
C LYS A 50 10.65 0.84 14.03
N LEU A 51 10.33 0.95 12.74
CA LEU A 51 11.32 0.85 11.64
C LEU A 51 12.55 1.78 11.85
N ALA A 52 12.49 2.67 12.84
CA ALA A 52 13.64 3.34 13.43
C ALA A 52 14.59 2.33 14.11
N SER A 53 15.25 1.49 13.31
CA SER A 53 16.58 1.04 13.68
C SER A 53 17.46 2.29 13.78
N SER A 54 18.18 2.41 14.89
CA SER A 54 19.01 3.56 15.31
C SER A 54 20.09 4.06 14.32
N SER A 55 20.17 3.49 13.11
CA SER A 55 21.21 3.79 12.13
C SER A 55 20.83 4.86 11.10
N PHE A 56 19.54 5.13 10.88
CA PHE A 56 19.06 6.15 9.92
C PHE A 56 18.34 7.30 10.64
N GLU A 57 18.97 7.90 11.65
CA GLU A 57 18.51 9.15 12.27
C GLU A 57 18.99 10.37 11.48
N GLY A 58 18.80 10.34 10.16
CA GLY A 58 19.00 11.52 9.33
C GLY A 58 17.88 12.54 9.57
N PRO A 59 18.17 13.85 9.58
CA PRO A 59 17.14 14.88 9.66
C PRO A 59 16.15 14.72 8.49
N GLY A 60 14.91 14.33 8.81
CA GLY A 60 13.83 14.15 7.82
C GLY A 60 13.43 12.70 7.51
N TRP A 61 14.00 11.69 8.19
CA TRP A 61 13.56 10.30 8.02
C TRP A 61 12.12 10.09 8.52
N PRO A 62 11.23 9.43 7.75
CA PRO A 62 9.84 9.13 8.14
C PRO A 62 9.68 7.96 9.13
N GLY A 63 10.72 7.55 9.87
CA GLY A 63 10.66 6.38 10.75
C GLY A 63 9.62 6.45 11.86
N ASP A 64 9.11 7.64 12.19
CA ASP A 64 8.01 7.82 13.13
C ASP A 64 6.61 7.81 12.49
N LEU A 65 6.55 7.85 11.15
CA LEU A 65 5.33 7.78 10.35
C LEU A 65 4.97 6.35 9.95
N LEU A 66 5.96 5.46 9.87
CA LEU A 66 5.77 4.08 9.43
C LEU A 66 5.81 3.11 10.60
N ASP A 67 4.81 2.24 10.64
CA ASP A 67 4.77 1.07 11.53
C ASP A 67 4.61 -0.18 10.69
N ALA A 68 5.24 -1.30 11.06
CA ALA A 68 5.23 -2.51 10.26
C ALA A 68 5.10 -3.77 11.12
N TYR A 69 4.35 -4.74 10.62
CA TYR A 69 4.15 -6.03 11.26
C TYR A 69 4.18 -7.15 10.24
N HIS A 70 4.99 -8.19 10.50
CA HIS A 70 5.05 -9.38 9.66
C HIS A 70 4.21 -10.52 10.27
N ASP A 71 3.11 -10.88 9.61
CA ASP A 71 2.38 -12.10 9.91
C ASP A 71 3.05 -13.28 9.20
N SER A 72 3.96 -13.95 9.92
CA SER A 72 4.69 -15.12 9.40
C SER A 72 3.78 -16.29 9.05
N SER A 73 2.58 -16.38 9.64
CA SER A 73 1.64 -17.48 9.34
C SER A 73 0.99 -17.32 7.97
N ARG A 74 0.80 -16.07 7.52
CA ARG A 74 0.24 -15.72 6.22
C ARG A 74 1.28 -15.30 5.19
N ASN A 75 2.52 -15.09 5.63
CA ASN A 75 3.62 -14.49 4.85
C ASN A 75 3.24 -13.11 4.31
N VAL A 76 2.70 -12.25 5.18
CA VAL A 76 2.20 -10.91 4.84
C VAL A 76 2.84 -9.88 5.74
N ILE A 77 3.37 -8.82 5.13
CA ILE A 77 3.88 -7.64 5.82
C ILE A 77 2.81 -6.55 5.72
N TYR A 78 2.29 -6.13 6.87
CA TYR A 78 1.40 -5.00 7.00
C TYR A 78 2.23 -3.76 7.32
N VAL A 79 2.07 -2.69 6.53
CA VAL A 79 2.76 -1.42 6.74
C VAL A 79 1.73 -0.33 6.92
N GLN A 80 1.73 0.33 8.07
CA GLN A 80 0.87 1.45 8.38
C GLN A 80 1.62 2.76 8.16
N LEU A 81 1.00 3.71 7.44
CA LEU A 81 1.46 5.08 7.34
C LEU A 81 0.55 6.01 8.17
N ALA A 82 1.13 6.61 9.20
CA ALA A 82 0.49 7.66 9.98
C ALA A 82 0.35 8.96 9.16
N SER A 83 -0.70 9.72 9.44
CA SER A 83 -0.90 11.03 8.82
C SER A 83 0.19 12.03 9.23
N SER A 84 0.57 12.93 8.32
CA SER A 84 1.42 14.08 8.66
C SER A 84 0.80 14.95 9.77
N LEU A 85 -0.53 14.96 9.84
CA LEU A 85 -1.34 15.77 10.76
C LEU A 85 -2.07 14.91 11.81
N ASP A 86 -1.47 13.80 12.23
CA ASP A 86 -2.03 13.01 13.33
C ASP A 86 -2.14 13.86 14.62
N ALA A 87 -3.25 13.72 15.34
CA ALA A 87 -3.58 14.54 16.50
C ALA A 87 -2.49 14.47 17.59
N SER A 88 -1.85 13.32 17.80
CA SER A 88 -0.78 13.16 18.79
C SER A 88 0.48 13.94 18.39
N SER A 89 0.81 13.95 17.09
CA SER A 89 1.94 14.69 16.54
C SER A 89 1.70 16.20 16.65
N ILE A 90 0.49 16.66 16.34
CA ILE A 90 0.10 18.07 16.48
C ILE A 90 0.11 18.51 17.94
N ALA A 91 -0.43 17.69 18.85
CA ALA A 91 -0.44 17.99 20.29
C ALA A 91 0.99 18.15 20.83
N THR A 92 1.89 17.24 20.47
CA THR A 92 3.32 17.32 20.85
C THR A 92 3.99 18.57 20.29
N ALA A 93 3.71 18.92 19.02
CA ALA A 93 4.23 20.12 18.39
C ALA A 93 3.69 21.41 19.06
N ALA A 94 2.40 21.42 19.41
CA ALA A 94 1.76 22.53 20.10
C ALA A 94 2.35 22.73 21.50
N GLU A 95 2.58 21.64 22.26
CA GLU A 95 3.21 21.69 23.57
C GLU A 95 4.63 22.26 23.52
N ARG A 96 5.43 21.85 22.52
CA ARG A 96 6.76 22.44 22.29
C ARG A 96 6.67 23.93 22.02
N TYR A 97 5.71 24.35 21.19
CA TYR A 97 5.48 25.77 20.91
C TYR A 97 5.07 26.57 22.16
N THR A 98 4.11 26.07 22.94
CA THR A 98 3.62 26.77 24.15
C THR A 98 4.62 26.76 25.29
N SER A 99 5.51 25.77 25.36
CA SER A 99 6.60 25.71 26.34
C SER A 99 7.73 26.74 26.08
N GLY A 100 7.68 27.46 24.95
CA GLY A 100 8.68 28.46 24.60
C GLY A 100 10.00 27.85 24.10
N ALA A 101 9.97 26.63 23.55
CA ALA A 101 11.14 25.98 22.97
C ALA A 101 11.73 26.84 21.84
N THR A 102 12.90 27.44 22.07
CA THR A 102 13.50 28.43 21.16
C THR A 102 13.94 27.85 19.82
N ASP A 103 14.11 26.53 19.75
CA ASP A 103 14.49 25.78 18.56
C ASP A 103 13.28 25.39 17.69
N PHE A 104 12.05 25.53 18.21
CA PHE A 104 10.84 25.07 17.54
C PHE A 104 10.22 26.16 16.66
N GLN A 105 10.27 25.96 15.35
CA GLN A 105 9.58 26.80 14.37
C GLN A 105 8.40 26.02 13.77
N PRO A 106 7.13 26.37 14.08
CA PRO A 106 5.96 25.59 13.64
C PRO A 106 5.88 25.37 12.13
N ARG A 107 6.22 26.41 11.36
CA ARG A 107 6.23 26.36 9.89
C ARG A 107 7.26 25.37 9.36
N THR A 108 8.49 25.45 9.84
CA THR A 108 9.58 24.59 9.41
C THR A 108 9.33 23.14 9.81
N TRP A 109 8.78 22.92 11.01
CA TRP A 109 8.32 21.61 11.47
C TRP A 109 7.27 21.02 10.52
N LEU A 110 6.24 21.78 10.17
CA LEU A 110 5.18 21.33 9.27
C LEU A 110 5.73 21.00 7.86
N GLU A 111 6.59 21.85 7.31
CA GLU A 111 7.24 21.62 6.02
C GLU A 111 8.09 20.34 6.02
N HIS A 112 8.83 20.07 7.10
CA HIS A 112 9.58 18.82 7.25
C HIS A 112 8.64 17.60 7.40
N ARG A 113 7.54 17.76 8.14
CA ARG A 113 6.56 16.70 8.36
C ARG A 113 5.86 16.29 7.07
N ASP A 114 5.45 17.25 6.25
CA ASP A 114 4.82 17.00 4.96
C ASP A 114 5.80 16.34 3.97
N LYS A 115 7.07 16.77 3.95
CA LYS A 115 8.12 16.12 3.15
C LYS A 115 8.33 14.66 3.58
N ALA A 116 8.46 14.41 4.88
CA ALA A 116 8.61 13.05 5.41
C ALA A 116 7.41 12.16 5.02
N TYR A 117 6.19 12.69 5.13
CA TYR A 117 4.98 11.98 4.72
C TYR A 117 4.94 11.67 3.23
N GLN A 118 5.33 12.60 2.37
CA GLN A 118 5.42 12.37 0.93
C GLN A 118 6.44 11.28 0.59
N LEU A 119 7.61 11.29 1.24
CA LEU A 119 8.62 10.25 1.07
C LEU A 119 8.13 8.89 1.55
N ALA A 120 7.48 8.82 2.71
CA ALA A 120 6.90 7.60 3.25
C ALA A 120 5.81 7.01 2.35
N LEU A 121 4.93 7.86 1.82
CA LEU A 121 3.89 7.45 0.88
C LEU A 121 4.49 6.97 -0.45
N PHE A 122 5.50 7.68 -0.95
CA PHE A 122 6.21 7.27 -2.16
C PHE A 122 6.87 5.91 -1.99
N LEU A 123 7.48 5.69 -0.83
CA LEU A 123 8.07 4.41 -0.49
C LEU A 123 7.03 3.29 -0.45
N LEU A 124 5.89 3.50 0.22
CA LEU A 124 4.77 2.56 0.21
C LEU A 124 4.32 2.20 -1.20
N LEU A 125 4.24 3.18 -2.11
CA LEU A 125 3.88 2.97 -3.51
C LEU A 125 4.91 2.11 -4.27
N LEU A 126 6.18 2.11 -3.85
CA LEU A 126 7.24 1.33 -4.49
C LEU A 126 7.36 -0.10 -3.96
N VAL A 127 6.98 -0.34 -2.70
CA VAL A 127 7.16 -1.65 -2.03
C VAL A 127 5.88 -2.45 -1.83
N SER A 128 4.71 -1.81 -1.92
CA SER A 128 3.43 -2.47 -1.66
C SER A 128 2.87 -3.17 -2.89
N HIS A 129 2.14 -4.25 -2.64
CA HIS A 129 1.29 -4.91 -3.64
C HIS A 129 -0.13 -4.39 -3.59
N THR A 130 -0.57 -4.06 -2.38
CA THR A 130 -1.90 -3.54 -2.11
C THR A 130 -1.78 -2.32 -1.24
N LEU A 131 -2.51 -1.27 -1.61
CA LEU A 131 -2.62 -0.05 -0.84
C LEU A 131 -4.08 0.18 -0.45
N VAL A 132 -4.32 0.32 0.85
CA VAL A 132 -5.64 0.63 1.39
C VAL A 132 -5.64 2.06 1.89
N PHE A 133 -6.45 2.91 1.28
CA PHE A 133 -6.66 4.29 1.72
C PHE A 133 -7.89 4.34 2.62
N LEU A 134 -7.67 4.52 3.93
CA LEU A 134 -8.71 4.65 4.92
C LEU A 134 -9.14 6.12 5.06
N GLN A 135 -10.43 6.38 4.84
CA GLN A 135 -11.04 7.70 4.89
C GLN A 135 -12.12 7.72 5.98
N GLU A 136 -12.13 8.79 6.77
CA GLU A 136 -13.15 9.03 7.79
C GLU A 136 -14.33 9.80 7.20
N GLY A 137 -15.52 9.21 7.25
CA GLY A 137 -16.73 9.72 6.65
C GLY A 137 -16.76 9.60 5.11
N PRO A 138 -17.78 10.16 4.45
CA PRO A 138 -17.98 10.01 3.01
C PRO A 138 -17.31 11.15 2.21
N VAL A 139 -16.42 11.91 2.85
CA VAL A 139 -15.75 13.07 2.23
C VAL A 139 -14.38 12.66 1.74
N LEU A 140 -14.21 12.71 0.43
CA LEU A 140 -12.96 12.33 -0.21
C LEU A 140 -11.89 13.42 -0.06
N ASP A 141 -10.73 13.07 0.51
CA ASP A 141 -9.62 14.00 0.67
C ASP A 141 -8.93 14.32 -0.67
N THR A 142 -9.21 15.52 -1.19
CA THR A 142 -8.58 15.99 -2.44
C THR A 142 -7.06 16.23 -2.31
N ASN A 143 -6.53 16.40 -1.09
CA ASN A 143 -5.09 16.60 -0.87
C ASN A 143 -4.30 15.33 -1.14
N LEU A 144 -4.87 14.15 -0.86
CA LEU A 144 -4.28 12.87 -1.23
C LEU A 144 -4.02 12.79 -2.74
N PHE A 145 -5.00 13.16 -3.57
CA PHE A 145 -4.84 13.12 -5.03
C PHE A 145 -3.85 14.16 -5.55
N ARG A 146 -3.74 15.34 -4.91
CA ARG A 146 -2.66 16.29 -5.21
C ARG A 146 -1.31 15.69 -4.86
N THR A 147 -1.20 15.01 -3.72
CA THR A 147 0.02 14.34 -3.29
C THR A 147 0.42 13.24 -4.28
N LEU A 148 -0.52 12.37 -4.68
CA LEU A 148 -0.28 11.34 -5.70
C LEU A 148 0.19 11.96 -7.03
N ARG A 149 -0.38 13.09 -7.47
CA ARG A 149 0.11 13.81 -8.65
C ARG A 149 1.56 14.28 -8.49
N THR A 150 1.91 14.86 -7.33
CA THR A 150 3.29 15.27 -7.03
C THR A 150 4.24 14.07 -7.04
N LEU A 151 3.82 12.95 -6.45
CA LEU A 151 4.61 11.71 -6.42
C LEU A 151 4.79 11.10 -7.82
N GLN A 152 3.80 11.21 -8.71
CA GLN A 152 3.95 10.77 -10.10
C GLN A 152 4.98 11.62 -10.85
N ALA A 153 4.99 12.94 -10.62
CA ALA A 153 6.01 13.82 -11.18
C ALA A 153 7.40 13.50 -10.62
N ALA A 154 7.50 13.22 -9.32
CA ALA A 154 8.76 12.79 -8.70
C ALA A 154 9.25 11.45 -9.26
N LYS A 155 8.37 10.45 -9.40
CA LYS A 155 8.68 9.16 -10.06
C LYS A 155 9.23 9.38 -11.46
N LEU A 156 8.56 10.22 -12.26
CA LEU A 156 9.01 10.53 -13.62
C LEU A 156 10.40 11.18 -13.61
N ALA A 157 10.63 12.17 -12.74
CA ALA A 157 11.92 12.85 -12.63
C ALA A 157 13.05 11.88 -12.24
N LEU A 158 12.78 10.91 -11.35
CA LEU A 158 13.75 9.87 -10.98
C LEU A 158 14.03 8.90 -12.14
N MET A 159 13.03 8.63 -12.99
CA MET A 159 13.18 7.75 -14.15
C MET A 159 13.84 8.42 -15.37
N THR A 160 13.67 9.74 -15.54
CA THR A 160 14.21 10.49 -16.70
C THR A 160 15.43 11.33 -16.38
N GLY A 161 15.81 11.43 -15.10
CA GLY A 161 17.00 12.15 -14.67
C GLY A 161 18.29 11.57 -15.28
N PRO A 162 19.37 12.37 -15.34
CA PRO A 162 20.70 11.83 -15.67
C PRO A 162 20.97 10.62 -14.77
N PRO A 163 21.72 9.61 -15.25
CA PRO A 163 21.94 8.38 -14.52
C PRO A 163 22.56 8.67 -13.15
N GLY A 164 21.72 8.81 -12.14
CA GLY A 164 22.12 8.89 -10.75
C GLY A 164 22.59 7.51 -10.28
N PRO A 165 23.00 7.37 -9.02
CA PRO A 165 23.39 6.06 -8.46
C PRO A 165 22.31 4.97 -8.62
N LEU A 166 21.03 5.33 -8.81
CA LEU A 166 19.94 4.41 -9.14
C LEU A 166 19.99 3.82 -10.58
N ALA A 167 20.81 4.37 -11.47
CA ALA A 167 20.90 3.96 -12.87
C ALA A 167 21.87 2.80 -13.14
N GLY A 168 22.55 2.28 -12.11
CA GLY A 168 23.31 1.03 -12.19
C GLY A 168 22.44 -0.21 -12.40
N VAL A 169 21.12 -0.05 -12.25
CA VAL A 169 20.09 -1.02 -12.57
C VAL A 169 19.82 -1.00 -14.07
N THR A 170 20.72 -1.62 -14.83
CA THR A 170 20.61 -1.74 -16.28
C THR A 170 19.39 -2.56 -16.66
N THR A 171 18.44 -1.95 -17.35
CA THR A 171 17.58 -2.70 -18.27
C THR A 171 18.48 -3.39 -19.31
N PRO A 172 18.29 -4.68 -19.63
CA PRO A 172 19.01 -5.27 -20.74
C PRO A 172 18.58 -4.54 -22.01
N SER A 173 19.47 -3.69 -22.51
CA SER A 173 19.39 -3.17 -23.86
C SER A 173 19.45 -4.37 -24.79
N THR A 174 18.31 -4.87 -25.23
CA THR A 174 18.24 -5.66 -26.45
C THR A 174 18.63 -4.71 -27.59
N ASN A 175 19.94 -4.64 -27.86
CA ASN A 175 20.49 -4.20 -29.13
C ASN A 175 19.97 -5.16 -30.21
N GLY A 176 18.70 -4.97 -30.59
CA GLY A 176 18.15 -5.52 -31.81
C GLY A 176 18.73 -4.71 -32.96
N GLU A 177 19.56 -5.36 -33.76
CA GLU A 177 20.10 -4.82 -34.99
C GLU A 177 18.97 -4.24 -35.85
N ARG A 178 19.25 -3.02 -36.33
CA ARG A 178 18.34 -2.18 -37.07
C ARG A 178 18.26 -2.67 -38.51
N GLU A 179 17.41 -3.65 -38.80
CA GLU A 179 17.06 -3.97 -40.19
C GLU A 179 16.20 -2.86 -40.79
N LYS A 180 16.76 -2.20 -41.81
CA LYS A 180 16.05 -1.27 -42.69
C LYS A 180 15.16 -2.08 -43.62
N GLY A 181 13.84 -1.93 -43.54
CA GLY A 181 12.95 -2.51 -44.54
C GLY A 181 11.51 -2.00 -44.51
N GLY A 182 11.08 -1.38 -45.62
CA GLY A 182 9.73 -1.59 -46.14
C GLY A 182 8.61 -0.64 -45.70
N ARG A 183 8.30 0.34 -46.56
CA ARG A 183 7.00 0.99 -46.65
C ARG A 183 5.96 0.02 -47.23
N SER A 184 4.93 -0.33 -46.47
CA SER A 184 3.56 -0.64 -46.94
C SER A 184 2.66 -0.65 -45.69
N GLY A 185 1.64 0.20 -45.54
CA GLY A 185 0.49 0.30 -46.44
C GLY A 185 -0.47 -0.86 -46.15
N GLY A 186 -1.21 -0.81 -45.03
CA GLY A 186 -2.16 -1.87 -44.67
C GLY A 186 -3.00 -1.52 -43.46
N ARG A 187 -4.27 -1.17 -43.68
CA ARG A 187 -5.32 -1.09 -42.66
C ARG A 187 -5.79 -2.51 -42.39
N ASP A 188 -5.56 -3.04 -41.20
CA ASP A 188 -6.32 -4.20 -40.71
C ASP A 188 -6.62 -4.07 -39.21
N ARG A 189 -7.92 -4.06 -38.92
CA ARG A 189 -8.49 -4.10 -37.57
C ARG A 189 -8.51 -5.57 -37.13
N ASN A 190 -7.67 -5.95 -36.18
CA ASN A 190 -7.94 -7.16 -35.40
C ASN A 190 -7.35 -7.05 -34.00
N SER A 191 -8.23 -6.99 -33.00
CA SER A 191 -7.91 -7.02 -31.57
C SER A 191 -7.63 -8.47 -31.16
N LYS A 192 -6.34 -8.80 -30.98
CA LYS A 192 -5.94 -10.01 -30.26
C LYS A 192 -5.10 -9.62 -29.05
N GLN A 193 -5.63 -10.01 -27.90
CA GLN A 193 -5.08 -9.89 -26.56
C GLN A 193 -3.78 -10.71 -26.49
N HIS A 194 -2.64 -10.03 -26.38
CA HIS A 194 -1.34 -10.68 -26.25
C HIS A 194 -1.16 -11.20 -24.82
N HIS A 195 -1.17 -12.52 -24.65
CA HIS A 195 -0.58 -13.18 -23.48
C HIS A 195 0.94 -13.13 -23.59
N HIS A 196 1.61 -12.43 -22.66
CA HIS A 196 3.05 -12.53 -22.46
C HIS A 196 3.37 -13.81 -21.70
N GLN A 197 3.76 -14.87 -22.42
CA GLN A 197 4.58 -15.95 -21.88
C GLN A 197 6.03 -15.70 -22.36
N GLY A 198 6.91 -15.33 -21.43
CA GLY A 198 8.33 -15.10 -21.69
C GLY A 198 9.10 -15.22 -20.38
N GLY A 199 9.57 -16.43 -20.10
CA GLY A 199 10.28 -16.80 -18.88
C GLY A 199 11.73 -16.35 -18.88
N SER A 200 11.96 -15.15 -18.34
CA SER A 200 13.25 -14.71 -17.81
C SER A 200 13.02 -14.33 -16.36
N ARG A 201 13.78 -14.93 -15.43
CA ARG A 201 13.69 -14.65 -13.98
C ARG A 201 13.61 -13.13 -13.75
N PRO A 202 12.54 -12.61 -13.14
CA PRO A 202 12.43 -11.18 -12.90
C PRO A 202 13.42 -10.84 -11.79
N THR A 203 14.59 -10.33 -12.14
CA THR A 203 15.42 -9.59 -11.18
C THR A 203 14.60 -8.37 -10.75
N LEU A 204 14.13 -8.40 -9.51
CA LEU A 204 13.22 -7.46 -8.90
C LEU A 204 13.96 -6.15 -8.66
N HIS A 205 13.75 -5.23 -9.59
CA HIS A 205 14.15 -3.85 -9.38
C HIS A 205 13.03 -3.14 -8.59
N PRO A 206 13.37 -2.31 -7.60
CA PRO A 206 12.42 -1.45 -6.92
C PRO A 206 11.46 -0.76 -7.89
N GLY A 207 10.15 -0.82 -7.62
CA GLY A 207 9.13 -0.16 -8.44
C GLY A 207 8.54 -0.97 -9.61
N ARG A 208 8.62 -2.31 -9.59
CA ARG A 208 7.98 -3.16 -10.62
C ARG A 208 6.59 -3.70 -10.28
N CYS A 209 6.24 -3.86 -9.01
CA CYS A 209 4.85 -4.15 -8.64
C CYS A 209 4.07 -2.85 -8.59
N LEU A 210 3.03 -2.75 -9.42
CA LEU A 210 2.14 -1.61 -9.44
C LEU A 210 1.06 -1.87 -8.39
N PRO A 211 1.03 -1.16 -7.25
CA PRO A 211 0.12 -1.49 -6.17
C PRO A 211 -1.34 -1.37 -6.62
N ALA A 212 -2.13 -2.39 -6.28
CA ALA A 212 -3.59 -2.34 -6.36
C ALA A 212 -4.12 -1.50 -5.20
N ALA A 213 -4.87 -0.45 -5.49
CA ALA A 213 -5.39 0.50 -4.53
C ALA A 213 -6.88 0.30 -4.30
N SER A 214 -7.27 0.28 -3.02
CA SER A 214 -8.65 0.23 -2.57
C SER A 214 -8.91 1.36 -1.56
N PHE A 215 -10.09 1.97 -1.62
CA PHE A 215 -10.48 3.05 -0.72
C PHE A 215 -11.56 2.55 0.24
N VAL A 216 -11.34 2.72 1.53
CA VAL A 216 -12.25 2.29 2.59
C VAL A 216 -12.75 3.53 3.31
N PHE A 217 -14.06 3.75 3.28
CA PHE A 217 -14.71 4.88 3.94
C PHE A 217 -15.42 4.38 5.21
N LEU A 218 -15.09 4.98 6.35
CA LEU A 218 -15.70 4.66 7.64
C LEU A 218 -16.89 5.57 7.89
N GLU A 219 -18.09 5.01 7.95
CA GLU A 219 -19.34 5.76 8.08
C GLU A 219 -20.05 5.48 9.41
N ASP A 220 -20.46 6.53 10.11
CA ASP A 220 -21.17 6.44 11.40
C ASP A 220 -22.68 6.12 11.23
N VAL A 221 -23.26 6.46 10.07
CA VAL A 221 -24.71 6.53 9.86
C VAL A 221 -25.30 5.21 9.33
N LEU A 222 -24.55 4.11 9.34
CA LEU A 222 -25.10 2.85 8.89
C LEU A 222 -26.15 2.37 9.89
N PRO A 223 -27.38 2.02 9.44
CA PRO A 223 -28.43 1.61 10.34
C PRO A 223 -27.91 0.41 11.11
N ALA A 224 -27.75 0.58 12.42
CA ALA A 224 -27.31 -0.47 13.30
C ALA A 224 -28.25 -1.65 13.05
N GLY A 225 -27.72 -2.71 12.44
CA GLY A 225 -28.47 -3.93 12.18
C GLY A 225 -28.83 -4.53 13.52
N GLY A 226 -29.93 -4.08 14.09
CA GLY A 226 -30.43 -4.49 15.39
C GLY A 226 -30.81 -5.96 15.32
N LYS A 227 -29.84 -6.85 15.59
CA LYS A 227 -30.10 -8.20 16.07
C LYS A 227 -30.52 -8.10 17.53
N GLY A 228 -31.69 -7.55 17.76
CA GLY A 228 -32.37 -7.53 19.06
C GLY A 228 -33.81 -7.93 18.83
N GLY A 229 -34.07 -9.23 18.86
CA GLY A 229 -35.42 -9.74 18.81
C GLY A 229 -36.17 -9.36 20.08
N ASP A 230 -37.40 -8.89 19.91
CA ASP A 230 -38.52 -9.65 20.48
C ASP A 230 -39.73 -9.44 19.57
N GLY A 231 -40.43 -10.54 19.29
CA GLY A 231 -41.39 -10.63 18.20
C GLY A 231 -42.57 -9.67 18.39
N ASN A 232 -42.75 -8.76 17.43
CA ASN A 232 -44.07 -8.45 16.89
C ASN A 232 -43.91 -7.89 15.47
N ASP A 233 -44.39 -8.71 14.55
CA ASP A 233 -44.54 -8.51 13.12
C ASP A 233 -45.33 -7.21 12.85
N LEU A 234 -44.71 -6.23 12.17
CA LEU A 234 -45.30 -5.16 11.34
C LEU A 234 -44.26 -4.04 11.11
N GLY A 235 -43.31 -4.25 10.18
CA GLY A 235 -42.49 -3.13 9.67
C GLY A 235 -41.11 -3.42 9.09
N SER A 236 -40.93 -4.44 8.25
CA SER A 236 -39.65 -4.84 7.61
C SER A 236 -39.08 -3.89 6.55
N THR A 237 -39.55 -2.64 6.43
CA THR A 237 -39.16 -1.72 5.34
C THR A 237 -38.00 -0.76 5.67
N SER A 238 -37.48 -0.77 6.90
CA SER A 238 -36.47 0.21 7.33
C SER A 238 -35.03 -0.23 7.02
N THR A 239 -34.71 -1.52 7.17
CA THR A 239 -33.35 -2.05 6.96
C THR A 239 -32.95 -2.11 5.49
N ASP A 240 -33.91 -2.45 4.61
CA ASP A 240 -33.67 -2.53 3.16
C ASP A 240 -33.31 -1.15 2.58
N ARG A 241 -34.03 -0.10 2.99
CA ARG A 241 -33.74 1.28 2.56
C ARG A 241 -32.34 1.74 2.98
N GLY A 242 -31.91 1.31 4.16
CA GLY A 242 -30.56 1.57 4.66
C GLY A 242 -29.47 1.04 3.74
N TRP A 243 -29.57 -0.23 3.37
CA TRP A 243 -28.59 -0.89 2.51
C TRP A 243 -28.56 -0.33 1.08
N GLU A 244 -29.71 0.04 0.54
CA GLU A 244 -29.79 0.74 -0.75
C GLU A 244 -29.04 2.08 -0.73
N MET A 245 -29.15 2.84 0.37
CA MET A 245 -28.39 4.08 0.54
C MET A 245 -26.87 3.82 0.60
N VAL A 246 -26.41 2.77 1.28
CA VAL A 246 -24.98 2.40 1.32
C VAL A 246 -24.46 2.09 -0.08
N LYS A 247 -25.21 1.30 -0.85
CA LYS A 247 -24.86 0.98 -2.23
C LYS A 247 -24.78 2.22 -3.12
N ALA A 248 -25.77 3.10 -3.01
CA ALA A 248 -25.79 4.36 -3.76
C ALA A 248 -24.61 5.27 -3.37
N LEU A 249 -24.26 5.32 -2.09
CA LEU A 249 -23.10 6.05 -1.59
C LEU A 249 -21.79 5.44 -2.12
N GLN A 250 -21.62 4.12 -2.02
CA GLN A 250 -20.45 3.41 -2.52
C GLN A 250 -20.23 3.65 -4.02
N GLN A 251 -21.28 3.53 -4.83
CA GLN A 251 -21.22 3.82 -6.28
C GLN A 251 -20.84 5.27 -6.56
N THR A 252 -21.39 6.22 -5.78
CA THR A 252 -21.07 7.64 -5.90
C THR A 252 -19.59 7.91 -5.57
N LEU A 253 -19.10 7.36 -4.46
CA LEU A 253 -17.71 7.47 -4.03
C LEU A 253 -16.76 6.82 -5.04
N GLU A 254 -17.12 5.66 -5.58
CA GLU A 254 -16.34 4.99 -6.62
C GLU A 254 -16.19 5.85 -7.87
N ALA A 255 -17.29 6.46 -8.36
CA ALA A 255 -17.23 7.37 -9.50
C ALA A 255 -16.33 8.58 -9.22
N GLN A 256 -16.40 9.16 -8.01
CA GLN A 256 -15.57 10.28 -7.60
C GLN A 256 -14.08 9.91 -7.50
N VAL A 257 -13.77 8.77 -6.89
CA VAL A 257 -12.40 8.23 -6.77
C VAL A 257 -11.81 8.00 -8.16
N ARG A 258 -12.53 7.31 -9.05
CA ARG A 258 -12.10 7.08 -10.45
C ARG A 258 -11.86 8.41 -11.18
N PHE A 259 -12.77 9.38 -11.04
CA PHE A 259 -12.62 10.71 -11.64
C PHE A 259 -11.37 11.44 -11.14
N LEU A 260 -11.14 11.47 -9.82
CA LEU A 260 -9.99 12.18 -9.23
C LEU A 260 -8.66 11.48 -9.50
N LEU A 261 -8.61 10.15 -9.55
CA LEU A 261 -7.42 9.40 -9.95
C LEU A 261 -7.06 9.65 -11.43
N LYS A 262 -8.07 9.71 -12.29
CA LYS A 262 -7.88 10.10 -13.70
C LYS A 262 -7.37 11.53 -13.81
N LYS A 263 -7.96 12.48 -13.06
CA LYS A 263 -7.58 13.90 -13.08
C LYS A 263 -6.19 14.17 -12.47
N SER A 264 -5.78 13.38 -11.49
CA SER A 264 -4.44 13.46 -10.89
C SER A 264 -3.35 12.78 -11.72
N GLN A 265 -3.71 12.08 -12.81
CA GLN A 265 -2.78 11.29 -13.64
C GLN A 265 -2.08 10.16 -12.85
N ALA A 266 -2.64 9.74 -11.72
CA ALA A 266 -2.05 8.69 -10.88
C ALA A 266 -2.19 7.28 -11.50
N ILE A 267 -3.25 7.05 -12.28
CA ILE A 267 -3.59 5.73 -12.86
C ILE A 267 -3.47 5.70 -14.39
N SER A 268 -3.69 6.83 -15.05
CA SER A 268 -3.60 6.86 -16.50
C SER A 268 -2.17 7.20 -16.91
N GLY A 269 -1.43 6.17 -17.30
CA GLY A 269 -0.35 6.34 -18.26
C GLY A 269 -0.89 7.12 -19.45
N TRP A 270 -0.10 8.07 -19.93
CA TRP A 270 -0.34 8.98 -21.04
C TRP A 270 -0.43 8.20 -22.37
N MET A 271 -1.40 7.28 -22.50
CA MET A 271 -1.43 6.25 -23.54
C MET A 271 -1.83 6.74 -24.93
N ASP A 272 -2.23 8.00 -25.09
CA ASP A 272 -2.78 8.46 -26.37
C ASP A 272 -1.74 9.16 -27.27
N SER A 273 -0.44 9.07 -26.95
CA SER A 273 0.60 9.75 -27.75
C SER A 273 1.86 8.89 -27.89
N SER A 274 1.81 8.00 -28.88
CA SER A 274 2.92 7.51 -29.69
C SER A 274 4.36 7.86 -29.22
N GLY A 275 4.97 6.95 -28.47
CA GLY A 275 6.39 6.61 -28.63
C GLY A 275 7.45 7.51 -27.97
N SER A 276 7.37 7.76 -26.67
CA SER A 276 8.56 8.18 -25.90
C SER A 276 8.39 7.98 -24.38
N GLY A 277 9.10 7.00 -23.81
CA GLY A 277 9.66 7.03 -22.45
C GLY A 277 8.80 7.37 -21.20
N GLY A 278 7.48 7.42 -21.28
CA GLY A 278 6.64 7.84 -20.16
C GLY A 278 6.71 6.88 -18.96
N ALA A 279 6.93 7.42 -17.75
CA ALA A 279 6.79 6.65 -16.52
C ALA A 279 5.39 6.06 -16.43
N GLY A 280 5.30 4.75 -16.14
CA GLY A 280 4.04 4.07 -15.89
C GLY A 280 3.26 4.70 -14.72
N PRO A 281 2.00 4.31 -14.53
CA PRO A 281 1.17 4.80 -13.41
C PRO A 281 1.81 4.56 -12.03
N LEU A 282 1.35 5.30 -11.01
CA LEU A 282 1.76 5.08 -9.62
C LEU A 282 1.11 3.84 -9.00
N LEU A 283 -0.16 3.62 -9.34
CA LEU A 283 -1.01 2.58 -8.78
C LEU A 283 -2.11 2.23 -9.78
N VAL A 284 -2.80 1.11 -9.55
CA VAL A 284 -4.01 0.71 -10.27
C VAL A 284 -5.14 0.56 -9.28
N LEU A 285 -6.37 0.90 -9.67
CA LEU A 285 -7.53 0.61 -8.82
C LEU A 285 -7.80 -0.90 -8.81
N ASP A 286 -8.11 -1.43 -7.64
CA ASP A 286 -8.61 -2.79 -7.51
C ASP A 286 -9.86 -2.99 -8.40
N SER A 287 -9.86 -4.05 -9.20
CA SER A 287 -10.94 -4.36 -10.13
C SER A 287 -12.17 -4.94 -9.46
N SER A 288 -12.02 -5.62 -8.31
CA SER A 288 -13.14 -6.23 -7.61
C SER A 288 -13.84 -5.21 -6.71
N HIS A 289 -13.06 -4.55 -5.85
CA HIS A 289 -13.58 -3.67 -4.80
C HIS A 289 -12.75 -2.39 -4.64
N PRO A 290 -12.78 -1.47 -5.63
CA PRO A 290 -12.00 -0.23 -5.59
C PRO A 290 -12.44 0.71 -4.45
N VAL A 291 -13.70 0.63 -4.04
CA VAL A 291 -14.28 1.41 -2.96
C VAL A 291 -15.16 0.53 -2.09
N MET A 292 -15.00 0.65 -0.78
CA MET A 292 -15.81 0.00 0.25
C MET A 292 -16.26 1.02 1.28
N VAL A 293 -17.51 0.89 1.73
CA VAL A 293 -18.06 1.68 2.84
C VAL A 293 -18.29 0.73 4.00
N LEU A 294 -17.63 0.99 5.13
CA LEU A 294 -17.72 0.18 6.34
C LEU A 294 -18.32 0.99 7.48
N PRO A 295 -19.09 0.37 8.38
CA PRO A 295 -19.51 1.05 9.60
C PRO A 295 -18.28 1.44 10.42
N ARG A 296 -18.22 2.66 10.97
CA ARG A 296 -17.12 3.04 11.88
C ARG A 296 -17.09 2.17 13.13
N ALA A 297 -18.25 1.71 13.59
CA ALA A 297 -18.37 0.71 14.64
C ALA A 297 -17.65 -0.61 14.31
N ALA A 298 -17.45 -0.93 13.03
CA ALA A 298 -16.66 -2.07 12.59
C ALA A 298 -15.15 -1.88 12.86
N CYS A 299 -14.69 -0.71 13.29
CA CYS A 299 -13.33 -0.51 13.84
C CYS A 299 -13.29 -0.72 15.36
N CYS A 300 -14.43 -0.68 16.07
CA CYS A 300 -14.49 -0.75 17.54
C CYS A 300 -15.11 -2.06 18.08
N ALA A 301 -16.03 -2.70 17.36
CA ALA A 301 -16.76 -3.89 17.84
C ALA A 301 -15.98 -5.21 17.73
N PRO A 302 -16.04 -6.10 18.73
CA PRO A 302 -15.61 -7.50 18.76
C PRO A 302 -15.36 -8.26 17.46
N SER A 303 -16.38 -8.14 16.61
CA SER A 303 -16.79 -9.14 15.66
C SER A 303 -17.07 -8.49 14.32
N LEU A 304 -16.02 -8.09 13.60
CA LEU A 304 -16.13 -8.07 12.15
C LEU A 304 -16.18 -9.53 11.71
N THR A 305 -17.18 -9.89 10.91
CA THR A 305 -17.27 -11.27 10.44
C THR A 305 -16.10 -11.53 9.51
N SER A 306 -15.47 -12.71 9.62
CA SER A 306 -14.37 -13.14 8.72
C SER A 306 -14.72 -12.88 7.26
N THR A 307 -15.99 -13.00 6.90
CA THR A 307 -16.54 -12.76 5.56
C THR A 307 -16.32 -11.34 5.02
N GLU A 308 -16.43 -10.29 5.85
CA GLU A 308 -16.25 -8.90 5.39
C GLU A 308 -14.77 -8.61 5.16
N MET A 309 -13.89 -9.12 6.03
CA MET A 309 -12.45 -9.01 5.83
C MET A 309 -11.95 -9.87 4.66
N SER A 310 -12.55 -11.04 4.44
CA SER A 310 -12.32 -11.82 3.22
C SER A 310 -12.82 -11.12 1.97
N LYS A 311 -13.78 -10.19 2.04
CA LYS A 311 -14.11 -9.34 0.88
C LYS A 311 -13.09 -8.22 0.68
N LEU A 312 -12.58 -7.64 1.77
CA LEU A 312 -11.53 -6.63 1.71
C LEU A 312 -10.20 -7.18 1.15
N PHE A 313 -9.87 -8.44 1.44
CA PHE A 313 -8.52 -8.99 1.19
C PHE A 313 -8.48 -10.40 0.57
N GLY A 314 -9.60 -11.12 0.55
CA GLY A 314 -9.64 -12.58 0.35
C GLY A 314 -9.36 -13.08 -1.07
N GLU A 315 -9.33 -12.22 -2.08
CA GLU A 315 -8.80 -12.59 -3.41
C GLU A 315 -7.34 -12.16 -3.61
N VAL A 316 -6.86 -11.17 -2.86
CA VAL A 316 -5.52 -10.57 -3.05
C VAL A 316 -4.40 -11.52 -2.59
N HIS A 317 -4.66 -12.37 -1.59
CA HIS A 317 -3.62 -13.21 -0.97
C HIS A 317 -3.17 -14.43 -1.79
N ALA A 318 -3.92 -14.86 -2.80
CA ALA A 318 -3.63 -16.11 -3.51
C ALA A 318 -2.55 -15.95 -4.61
N ASP A 319 -2.53 -14.82 -5.32
CA ASP A 319 -1.83 -14.71 -6.61
C ASP A 319 -0.60 -13.79 -6.62
N ILE A 320 -0.30 -13.11 -5.52
CA ILE A 320 0.80 -12.13 -5.48
C ILE A 320 1.83 -12.53 -4.42
N ARG A 321 2.91 -13.19 -4.84
CA ARG A 321 4.05 -13.57 -3.99
C ARG A 321 5.35 -13.05 -4.59
N ILE A 322 6.15 -12.32 -3.82
CA ILE A 322 7.52 -11.92 -4.21
C ILE A 322 8.50 -13.03 -3.83
N PRO A 323 9.13 -13.78 -4.75
CA PRO A 323 10.24 -14.65 -4.35
C PRO A 323 11.30 -13.81 -3.63
N LEU A 324 11.54 -14.10 -2.35
CA LEU A 324 12.62 -13.49 -1.59
C LEU A 324 13.94 -14.02 -2.16
N ASP A 325 14.91 -13.13 -2.40
CA ASP A 325 16.20 -13.55 -2.92
C ASP A 325 16.85 -14.57 -1.97
N ALA A 326 17.30 -15.71 -2.52
CA ALA A 326 17.91 -16.81 -1.76
C ALA A 326 19.08 -16.39 -0.86
N GLU A 327 19.75 -15.25 -1.13
CA GLU A 327 20.80 -14.70 -0.27
C GLU A 327 20.26 -14.14 1.05
N VAL A 328 19.10 -13.47 1.03
CA VAL A 328 18.45 -12.95 2.24
C VAL A 328 17.89 -14.09 3.09
N GLU A 329 17.36 -15.14 2.45
CA GLU A 329 16.92 -16.36 3.15
C GLU A 329 18.10 -17.20 3.69
N ALA A 330 19.26 -17.24 3.00
CA ALA A 330 20.44 -17.93 3.48
C ALA A 330 21.04 -17.26 4.71
N GLU A 331 21.06 -15.93 4.77
CA GLU A 331 21.43 -15.18 5.98
C GLU A 331 20.42 -15.38 7.12
N ALA A 332 19.11 -15.41 6.83
CA ALA A 332 18.07 -15.69 7.83
C ALA A 332 18.11 -17.14 8.37
N SER A 333 18.40 -18.12 7.50
CA SER A 333 18.49 -19.55 7.84
C SER A 333 19.77 -19.90 8.59
N ALA A 334 20.90 -19.24 8.29
CA ALA A 334 22.16 -19.40 9.02
C ALA A 334 22.08 -18.88 10.47
N ALA A 335 21.07 -18.06 10.78
CA ALA A 335 20.86 -17.44 12.06
C ALA A 335 19.64 -17.99 12.83
N ALA A 336 19.22 -19.23 12.55
CA ALA A 336 18.06 -19.92 13.15
C ALA A 336 18.09 -20.15 14.69
N GLY A 337 18.90 -19.39 15.44
CA GLY A 337 18.84 -19.26 16.90
C GLY A 337 18.85 -17.81 17.40
N VAL A 338 18.80 -16.82 16.49
CA VAL A 338 18.71 -15.39 16.77
C VAL A 338 17.34 -14.93 16.30
N ASP A 339 16.62 -14.22 17.16
CA ASP A 339 15.32 -13.60 16.86
C ASP A 339 15.56 -12.48 15.83
N ILE A 340 15.63 -12.85 14.55
CA ILE A 340 15.83 -11.89 13.45
C ILE A 340 14.49 -11.23 13.18
N ASP A 341 14.47 -9.92 13.35
CA ASP A 341 13.34 -9.07 12.98
C ASP A 341 13.09 -9.20 11.47
N PRO A 342 11.95 -9.77 11.03
CA PRO A 342 11.61 -9.89 9.60
C PRO A 342 11.35 -8.53 8.94
N VAL A 343 11.32 -7.44 9.71
CA VAL A 343 11.34 -6.06 9.20
C VAL A 343 12.75 -5.66 8.76
N GLN A 344 13.80 -6.37 9.19
CA GLN A 344 15.18 -6.06 8.84
C GLN A 344 15.43 -6.09 7.32
N PRO A 345 15.01 -7.10 6.52
CA PRO A 345 15.21 -7.06 5.06
C PRO A 345 14.50 -5.91 4.38
N LEU A 346 13.30 -5.53 4.85
CA LEU A 346 12.62 -4.32 4.36
C LEU A 346 13.46 -3.10 4.77
N THR A 347 13.86 -2.98 6.03
CA THR A 347 14.72 -1.89 6.53
C THR A 347 16.04 -1.80 5.78
N GLU A 348 16.67 -2.94 5.44
CA GLU A 348 17.92 -3.09 4.71
C GLU A 348 17.75 -2.70 3.23
N TYR A 349 16.63 -3.08 2.65
CA TYR A 349 16.22 -2.67 1.31
C TYR A 349 15.92 -1.17 1.26
N LEU A 350 15.20 -0.65 2.26
CA LEU A 350 14.96 0.78 2.46
C LEU A 350 16.28 1.54 2.65
N ARG A 351 17.20 0.98 3.45
CA ARG A 351 18.55 1.49 3.72
C ARG A 351 19.37 1.58 2.43
N LYS A 352 19.37 0.53 1.61
CA LYS A 352 20.13 0.45 0.36
C LYS A 352 19.63 1.40 -0.74
N HIS A 353 18.38 1.87 -0.64
CA HIS A 353 17.71 2.65 -1.69
C HIS A 353 17.34 4.08 -1.28
N ALA A 354 17.63 4.50 -0.04
CA ALA A 354 17.40 5.87 0.45
C ALA A 354 18.66 6.78 0.40
N GLU A 355 19.84 6.24 0.06
CA GLU A 355 21.11 6.97 -0.17
C GLU A 355 21.26 7.40 -1.65
#